data_AF-A0A0C2MVU1-F1
#
_entry.id   AF-A0A0C2MVU1-F1
#
_cell.length_a   1.000
_cell.length_b   1.000
_cell.length_c   1.000
_cell.angle_alpha   90.00
_cell.angle_beta   90.00
_cell.angle_gamma   90.00
#
_symmetry.space_group_name_H-M   'P 1'
#
loop_
_entity.id
_entity.type
_entity.pdbx_description
1 polymer ?
#
loop_
_entity_poly.entity_id
_entity_poly.type
_entity_poly.pdbx_seq_one_letter_code
_entity_poly.pdbx_strand_id
1 'polypeptide(L)'
;MNQFYTQYPQFSFSSYAIKKLVDFSNKRKEYVVPIMDQLLLLLKSNRSSLVSETVIVLRQILQMHAQVKNNENSVDLLSLVSRLILLYENLSDSRAKESLIWIATEYYDCLTGLAPDMLRLAAKTFSVEVI
;
A
#
# COMPACT_ATOMS: atom_id res chain seq x y z
N MET A 1 3.53 8.84 -18.17
CA MET A 1 2.69 7.75 -18.70
C MET A 1 1.30 7.90 -18.08
N ASN A 2 0.30 8.17 -18.92
CA ASN A 2 -0.95 8.85 -18.59
C ASN A 2 -1.90 8.07 -17.65
N GLN A 3 -2.56 8.80 -16.75
CA GLN A 3 -3.52 8.40 -15.69
C GLN A 3 -4.84 7.77 -16.19
N PHE A 4 -4.87 7.04 -17.31
CA PHE A 4 -6.11 6.55 -17.92
C PHE A 4 -6.94 5.62 -17.01
N TYR A 5 -6.31 4.83 -16.13
CA TYR A 5 -7.03 3.90 -15.23
C TYR A 5 -7.79 4.58 -14.08
N THR A 6 -7.44 5.83 -13.76
CA THR A 6 -8.13 6.61 -12.71
C THR A 6 -9.41 7.28 -13.22
N GLN A 7 -9.58 7.37 -14.55
CA GLN A 7 -10.73 8.00 -15.21
C GLN A 7 -11.91 7.06 -15.41
N TYR A 8 -11.75 5.75 -15.19
CA TYR A 8 -12.86 4.81 -15.31
C TYR A 8 -13.78 4.87 -14.08
N PRO A 9 -15.10 5.07 -14.27
CA PRO A 9 -16.05 5.14 -13.16
C PRO A 9 -16.19 3.81 -12.41
N GLN A 10 -15.90 2.68 -13.06
CA GLN A 10 -16.08 1.35 -12.47
C GLN A 10 -14.85 0.91 -11.65
N PHE A 11 -15.05 0.79 -10.33
CA PHE A 11 -14.02 0.31 -9.38
C PHE A 11 -13.52 -1.11 -9.70
N SER A 12 -14.39 -1.99 -10.20
CA SER A 12 -14.08 -3.39 -10.53
C SER A 12 -12.93 -3.52 -11.53
N PHE A 13 -12.94 -2.69 -12.58
CA PHE A 13 -11.90 -2.69 -13.61
C PHE A 13 -10.56 -2.19 -13.05
N SER A 14 -10.57 -1.06 -12.32
CA SER A 14 -9.35 -0.51 -11.72
C SER A 14 -8.74 -1.46 -10.68
N SER A 15 -9.56 -2.09 -9.82
CA SER A 15 -9.11 -3.11 -8.85
C SER A 15 -8.50 -4.33 -9.55
N TYR A 16 -9.14 -4.83 -10.61
CA TYR A 16 -8.60 -5.95 -11.39
C TYR A 16 -7.26 -5.60 -12.05
N ALA A 17 -7.14 -4.40 -12.64
CA ALA A 17 -5.89 -3.94 -13.24
C ALA A 17 -4.76 -3.84 -12.21
N ILE A 18 -5.05 -3.29 -11.02
CA ILE A 18 -4.07 -3.18 -9.93
C ILE A 18 -3.63 -4.56 -9.45
N LYS A 19 -4.54 -5.52 -9.27
CA LYS A 19 -4.19 -6.91 -8.91
C LYS A 19 -3.29 -7.57 -9.95
N LYS A 20 -3.53 -7.31 -11.25
CA LYS A 20 -2.71 -7.87 -12.32
C LYS A 20 -1.28 -7.33 -12.36
N LEU A 21 -0.99 -6.21 -11.68
CA LEU A 21 0.39 -5.72 -11.53
C LEU A 21 1.25 -6.69 -10.72
N VAL A 22 0.68 -7.44 -9.78
CA VAL A 22 1.39 -8.47 -9.00
C VAL A 22 1.83 -9.62 -9.89
N ASP A 23 0.91 -10.13 -10.72
CA ASP A 23 1.22 -11.18 -11.70
C ASP A 23 2.32 -10.71 -12.68
N PHE A 24 2.27 -9.44 -13.07
CA PHE A 24 3.23 -8.85 -13.99
C PHE A 24 4.60 -8.63 -13.34
N SER A 25 4.66 -8.15 -12.10
CA SER A 25 5.92 -7.95 -11.36
C SER A 25 6.64 -9.26 -11.14
N ASN A 26 5.90 -10.35 -10.92
CA ASN A 26 6.46 -11.70 -10.81
C ASN A 26 7.08 -12.19 -12.12
N LYS A 27 6.40 -11.93 -13.26
CA LYS A 27 6.91 -12.32 -14.59
C LYS A 27 8.10 -11.48 -15.05
N ARG A 28 8.14 -10.20 -14.69
CA ARG A 28 9.20 -9.27 -15.11
C ARG A 28 9.67 -8.40 -13.95
N LYS A 29 10.71 -8.86 -13.25
CA LYS A 29 11.30 -8.19 -12.08
C LYS A 29 11.85 -6.79 -12.38
N GLU A 30 12.22 -6.52 -13.63
CA GLU A 30 12.73 -5.21 -14.09
C GLU A 30 11.71 -4.07 -13.91
N TYR A 31 10.41 -4.39 -13.85
CA TYR A 31 9.35 -3.39 -13.69
C TYR A 31 8.88 -3.19 -12.24
N VAL A 32 9.46 -3.90 -11.27
CA VAL A 32 9.03 -3.81 -9.86
C VAL A 32 9.11 -2.36 -9.35
N VAL A 33 10.23 -1.67 -9.56
CA VAL A 33 10.41 -0.28 -9.09
C VAL A 33 9.43 0.69 -9.77
N PRO A 34 9.29 0.73 -11.11
CA PRO A 34 8.26 1.55 -11.77
C PRO A 34 6.82 1.27 -11.31
N ILE A 35 6.48 0.01 -11.03
CA ILE A 35 5.15 -0.36 -10.53
C ILE A 35 4.94 0.22 -9.14
N MET A 36 5.93 0.13 -8.25
CA MET A 36 5.86 0.69 -6.90
C MET A 36 5.63 2.21 -6.93
N ASP A 37 6.33 2.93 -7.81
CA ASP A 37 6.15 4.39 -7.98
C ASP A 37 4.73 4.74 -8.47
N GLN A 38 4.16 3.92 -9.36
CA GLN A 38 2.78 4.07 -9.80
C GLN A 38 1.79 3.81 -8.66
N LEU A 39 2.01 2.77 -7.84
CA LEU A 39 1.17 2.48 -6.68
C LEU A 39 1.20 3.63 -5.67
N LEU A 40 2.37 4.23 -5.42
CA LEU A 40 2.48 5.44 -4.59
C LEU A 40 1.62 6.60 -5.11
N LEU A 41 1.57 6.80 -6.43
CA LEU A 41 0.70 7.82 -7.01
C LEU A 41 -0.78 7.47 -6.81
N LEU A 42 -1.16 6.19 -6.91
CA LEU A 42 -2.54 5.75 -6.67
C LEU A 42 -3.00 5.93 -5.21
N LEU A 43 -2.08 5.88 -4.24
CA LEU A 43 -2.38 6.21 -2.83
C LEU A 43 -2.80 7.68 -2.62
N LYS A 44 -2.52 8.56 -3.59
CA LYS A 44 -2.99 9.96 -3.58
C LYS A 44 -4.42 10.11 -4.10
N SER A 45 -5.06 9.04 -4.56
CA SER A 45 -6.45 9.07 -5.02
C SER A 45 -7.42 9.39 -3.88
N ASN A 46 -8.49 10.13 -4.19
CA ASN A 46 -9.59 10.38 -3.26
C ASN A 46 -10.56 9.19 -3.14
N ARG A 47 -10.37 8.12 -3.92
CA ARG A 47 -11.21 6.93 -3.91
C ARG A 47 -10.71 5.95 -2.86
N SER A 48 -11.33 5.91 -1.69
CA SER A 48 -10.94 5.03 -0.56
C SER A 48 -10.82 3.56 -0.98
N SER A 49 -11.73 3.05 -1.81
CA SER A 49 -11.69 1.68 -2.33
C SER A 49 -10.45 1.40 -3.20
N LEU A 50 -10.02 2.38 -4.00
CA LEU A 50 -8.82 2.26 -4.85
C LEU A 50 -7.56 2.28 -4.00
N VAL A 51 -7.52 3.14 -2.99
CA VAL A 51 -6.44 3.21 -2.00
C VAL A 51 -6.33 1.89 -1.25
N SER A 52 -7.44 1.32 -0.78
CA SER A 52 -7.47 0.02 -0.11
C SER A 52 -6.83 -1.09 -0.95
N GLU A 53 -7.24 -1.21 -2.20
CA GLU A 53 -6.71 -2.24 -3.11
C GLU A 53 -5.22 -2.01 -3.41
N THR A 54 -4.83 -0.76 -3.57
CA THR A 54 -3.43 -0.36 -3.82
C THR A 54 -2.54 -0.74 -2.64
N VAL A 55 -2.98 -0.52 -1.41
CA VAL A 55 -2.27 -0.92 -0.19
C VAL A 55 -2.09 -2.43 -0.11
N ILE A 56 -3.12 -3.21 -0.44
CA ILE A 56 -3.06 -4.68 -0.43
C ILE A 56 -2.04 -5.17 -1.46
N VAL A 57 -2.10 -4.65 -2.68
CA VAL A 57 -1.16 -5.02 -3.75
C VAL A 57 0.26 -4.57 -3.46
N LEU A 58 0.44 -3.38 -2.87
CA LEU A 58 1.73 -2.88 -2.42
C LEU A 58 2.39 -3.86 -1.44
N ARG A 59 1.66 -4.33 -0.43
CA ARG A 59 2.15 -5.38 0.48
C ARG A 59 2.54 -6.65 -0.27
N GLN A 60 1.71 -7.13 -1.20
CA GLN A 60 2.00 -8.35 -1.95
C GLN A 60 3.30 -8.23 -2.74
N ILE A 61 3.52 -7.10 -3.42
CA ILE A 61 4.76 -6.84 -4.17
C ILE A 61 5.96 -6.78 -3.21
N LEU A 62 5.83 -6.10 -2.06
CA LEU A 62 6.89 -6.02 -1.05
C LEU A 62 7.26 -7.40 -0.49
N GLN A 63 6.28 -8.27 -0.22
CA GLN A 63 6.51 -9.64 0.25
C GLN A 63 7.17 -10.51 -0.83
N MET A 64 6.73 -10.41 -2.09
CA MET A 64 7.25 -11.21 -3.20
C MET A 64 8.67 -10.78 -3.63
N HIS A 65 9.02 -9.51 -3.42
CA HIS A 65 10.28 -8.93 -3.83
C HIS A 65 11.06 -8.38 -2.62
N ALA A 66 11.20 -9.19 -1.56
CA ALA A 66 11.92 -8.82 -0.32
C ALA A 66 13.36 -8.31 -0.54
N GLN A 67 13.96 -8.52 -1.72
CA GLN A 67 15.26 -7.94 -2.10
C GLN A 67 15.21 -6.44 -2.41
N VAL A 68 14.02 -5.84 -2.57
CA VAL A 68 13.84 -4.38 -2.64
C VAL A 68 14.27 -3.70 -1.34
N LYS A 69 14.26 -4.42 -0.20
CA LYS A 69 14.71 -3.93 1.12
C LYS A 69 16.19 -3.51 1.14
N ASN A 70 17.02 -4.06 0.24
CA ASN A 70 18.47 -3.80 0.16
C ASN A 70 18.87 -2.80 -0.94
N ASN A 71 17.91 -2.28 -1.71
CA ASN A 71 18.20 -1.29 -2.73
C ASN A 71 18.00 0.10 -2.12
N GLU A 72 19.03 0.94 -2.13
CA GLU A 72 19.01 2.33 -1.64
C GLU A 72 17.95 3.20 -2.36
N ASN A 73 17.42 2.72 -3.49
CA ASN A 73 16.27 3.26 -4.22
C ASN A 73 14.91 2.81 -3.67
N SER A 74 14.85 2.23 -2.47
CA SER A 74 13.62 1.74 -1.83
C SER A 74 12.68 2.92 -1.54
N VAL A 75 11.90 3.29 -2.57
CA VAL A 75 10.56 3.89 -2.52
C VAL A 75 10.33 4.63 -1.23
N ASP A 76 10.58 5.95 -1.16
CA ASP A 76 10.48 6.81 0.05
C ASP A 76 9.48 6.28 1.10
N LEU A 77 9.95 5.32 1.92
CA LEU A 77 9.08 4.44 2.70
C LEU A 77 8.46 5.24 3.85
N LEU A 78 9.19 6.27 4.28
CA LEU A 78 8.74 7.25 5.25
C LEU A 78 7.56 8.06 4.69
N SER A 79 7.65 8.56 3.45
CA SER A 79 6.54 9.28 2.79
C SER A 79 5.33 8.36 2.56
N LEU A 80 5.58 7.13 2.13
CA LEU A 80 4.56 6.08 1.99
C LEU A 80 3.85 5.86 3.32
N VAL A 81 4.58 5.51 4.37
CA VAL A 81 3.99 5.16 5.68
C VAL A 81 3.30 6.36 6.28
N SER A 82 3.91 7.55 6.27
CA SER A 82 3.30 8.79 6.75
C SER A 82 1.94 9.04 6.11
N ARG A 83 1.85 8.84 4.78
CA ARG A 83 0.59 8.96 4.06
C ARG A 83 -0.40 7.87 4.47
N LEU A 84 0.06 6.64 4.66
CA LEU A 84 -0.79 5.52 5.06
C LEU A 84 -1.34 5.67 6.48
N ILE A 85 -0.58 6.26 7.41
CA ILE A 85 -1.05 6.61 8.76
C ILE A 85 -2.29 7.51 8.66
N LEU A 86 -2.20 8.57 7.85
CA LEU A 86 -3.29 9.53 7.65
C LEU A 86 -4.53 8.88 7.00
N LEU A 87 -4.33 7.79 6.27
CA LEU A 87 -5.40 7.08 5.59
C LEU A 87 -6.03 5.98 6.46
N TYR A 88 -5.32 5.47 7.48
CA TYR A 88 -5.72 4.30 8.27
C TYR A 88 -7.14 4.39 8.83
N GLU A 89 -7.49 5.51 9.48
CA GLU A 89 -8.84 5.72 10.04
C GLU A 89 -9.93 5.82 8.95
N ASN A 90 -9.58 6.21 7.73
CA ASN A 90 -10.50 6.38 6.60
C ASN A 90 -10.68 5.11 5.74
N LEU A 91 -9.86 4.08 5.97
CA LEU A 91 -10.01 2.81 5.27
C LEU A 91 -11.17 2.01 5.88
N SER A 92 -12.10 1.56 5.05
CA SER A 92 -13.17 0.65 5.47
C SER A 92 -12.83 -0.83 5.27
N ASP A 93 -11.81 -1.13 4.45
CA ASP A 93 -11.41 -2.51 4.14
C ASP A 93 -10.40 -3.03 5.17
N SER A 94 -10.80 -4.01 5.97
CA SER A 94 -9.96 -4.63 7.00
C SER A 94 -8.68 -5.24 6.41
N ARG A 95 -8.70 -5.73 5.16
CA ARG A 95 -7.51 -6.29 4.50
C ARG A 95 -6.48 -5.20 4.21
N ALA A 96 -6.94 -4.00 3.87
CA ALA A 96 -6.07 -2.86 3.67
C ALA A 96 -5.45 -2.41 5.00
N LYS A 97 -6.24 -2.35 6.08
CA LYS A 97 -5.72 -2.04 7.43
C LYS A 97 -4.68 -3.04 7.91
N GLU A 98 -4.95 -4.33 7.76
CA GLU A 98 -3.98 -5.38 8.13
C GLU A 98 -2.72 -5.30 7.26
N SER A 99 -2.87 -4.99 5.97
CA SER A 99 -1.72 -4.76 5.09
C SER A 99 -0.88 -3.55 5.51
N LEU A 100 -1.50 -2.48 6.01
CA LEU A 100 -0.79 -1.32 6.57
C LEU A 100 -0.01 -1.66 7.83
N ILE A 101 -0.65 -2.37 8.76
CA ILE A 101 0.01 -2.82 9.99
C ILE A 101 1.22 -3.67 9.62
N TRP A 102 1.07 -4.61 8.68
CA TRP A 102 2.18 -5.43 8.22
C TRP A 102 3.34 -4.60 7.68
N ILE A 103 3.08 -3.60 6.81
CA ILE A 103 4.12 -2.71 6.28
C ILE A 103 4.80 -1.93 7.41
N ALA A 104 4.04 -1.37 8.35
CA ALA A 104 4.60 -0.62 9.47
C ALA A 104 5.49 -1.48 10.38
N THR A 105 5.12 -2.76 10.59
CA THR A 105 5.92 -3.69 11.40
C THR A 105 7.15 -4.19 10.67
N GLU A 106 7.06 -4.49 9.37
CA GLU A 106 8.17 -5.05 8.58
C GLU A 106 9.31 -4.05 8.39
N TYR A 107 8.97 -2.75 8.34
CA TYR A 107 9.89 -1.65 8.16
C TYR A 107 10.10 -0.84 9.44
N TYR A 108 9.85 -1.43 10.61
CA TYR A 108 9.97 -0.77 11.91
C TYR A 108 11.32 -0.03 12.09
N ASP A 109 12.43 -0.65 11.69
CA ASP A 109 13.77 -0.07 11.81
C ASP A 109 13.94 1.21 10.98
N CYS A 110 13.24 1.31 9.84
CA CYS A 110 13.19 2.50 9.00
C CYS A 110 12.14 3.53 9.48
N LEU A 111 11.24 3.12 10.37
CA LEU A 111 10.03 3.85 10.77
C LEU A 111 9.95 4.10 12.27
N THR A 112 11.08 4.13 12.97
CA THR A 112 11.17 4.14 14.45
C THR A 112 10.27 5.17 15.15
N GLY A 113 9.97 6.31 14.52
CA GLY A 113 9.02 7.30 15.06
C GLY A 113 7.55 7.08 14.66
N LEU A 114 7.28 6.48 13.50
CA LEU A 114 5.94 6.37 12.91
C LEU A 114 5.25 5.03 13.20
N ALA A 115 6.03 3.96 13.35
CA ALA A 115 5.50 2.64 13.64
C ALA A 115 4.75 2.56 14.99
N PRO A 116 5.22 3.18 16.10
CA PRO A 116 4.45 3.23 17.34
C PRO A 116 3.09 3.93 17.20
N ASP A 117 3.03 5.01 16.41
CA ASP A 117 1.79 5.75 16.14
C ASP A 117 0.79 4.92 15.32
N MET A 118 1.27 4.18 14.31
CA MET A 118 0.47 3.22 13.55
C MET A 118 -0.13 2.14 14.46
N LEU A 119 0.69 1.54 15.33
CA LEU A 119 0.25 0.50 16.24
C LEU A 119 -0.78 1.04 17.25
N ARG A 120 -0.60 2.28 17.72
CA ARG A 120 -1.58 2.95 18.59
C ARG A 120 -2.92 3.16 17.87
N LEU A 121 -2.90 3.62 16.62
CA LEU A 121 -4.12 3.79 15.80
C LEU A 121 -4.84 2.45 15.59
N ALA A 122 -4.09 1.39 15.26
CA ALA A 122 -4.64 0.06 15.12
C ALA A 122 -5.28 -0.45 16.41
N ALA A 123 -4.62 -0.27 17.55
CA ALA A 123 -5.17 -0.66 18.85
C ALA A 123 -6.46 0.12 19.19
N LYS A 124 -6.54 1.41 18.82
CA LYS A 124 -7.73 2.25 19.03
C LYS A 124 -8.94 1.77 18.24
N THR A 125 -8.76 1.36 16.97
CA THR A 125 -9.88 0.91 16.12
C THR A 125 -10.19 -0.57 16.26
N PHE A 126 -9.32 -1.35 16.90
CA PHE A 126 -9.47 -2.80 17.06
C PHE A 126 -10.83 -3.22 17.65
N SER A 127 -11.29 -2.54 18.70
CA SER A 127 -12.58 -2.85 19.33
C SER A 127 -13.81 -2.58 18.44
N VAL A 128 -13.67 -1.74 17.42
CA VAL A 128 -14.76 -1.40 16.47
C VAL A 128 -14.77 -2.36 15.29
N GLU A 129 -13.66 -3.04 15.00
CA GLU A 129 -13.51 -3.93 13.84
C GLU A 129 -13.86 -5.40 14.15
N VAL A 130 -13.90 -5.77 15.43
CA VAL A 130 -14.14 -7.15 15.91
C VAL A 130 -15.61 -7.38 16.32
N ILE A 131 -16.45 -6.35 16.27
CA ILE A 131 -17.89 -6.40 16.58
C ILE A 131 -18.69 -6.31 15.28
#